data_AF-X8JWZ3-F1
#
_entry.id   AF-X8JWZ3-F1
#
_cell.length_a   1.000
_cell.length_b   1.000
_cell.length_c   1.000
_cell.angle_alpha   90.00
_cell.angle_beta   90.00
_cell.angle_gamma   90.00
#
_symmetry.space_group_name_H-M   'P 1'
#
loop_
_entity.id
_entity.type
_entity.pdbx_description
1 polymer ?
#
loop_
_entity_poly.entity_id
_entity_poly.type
_entity_poly.pdbx_seq_one_letter_code
_entity_poly.pdbx_strand_id
1 'polypeptide(L)'
;MQKLLCVYFKAKDVPKSVYNLFQHCGIVMSYSWSVTALANISKAAMAQAIIIFENMVCIIIYDNIRLAFAVKHQRGDNLTVTDNGTAITIIPMRNIELALRLLRNADMWETHRANLVTLYRQGKAPQLTGDSIANMPSFLNTSPRTISNILRFLLDIPALRQSSKAKHPLLAALPPVHKLPCGPDHISHYHMLETVPMEEQTYGGNYALMKEIPRQLGIDTPEKRFLWAKGGLYPFKGDVLTTARLYGIQRFKAGDSSSFERLDHVLPVFGWFHLDMNLCNAIFYHHFAEGSTSGLARDAAVLHRAGLTKPTKERGPPYHTIDEFLQHTTAARLRSLWIHATNSDGLEALVTWFEASTPQDVKAMTENIYDHWISERALEAAVKQGDHNLANSITLTQDLLLHHELRDAMHHGDVGQMQDMLPTLLVFFAGAGSKNYARELAEVLLWQIYEAPKGVA
;
A
#
# COMPACT_ATOMS: atom_id res chain seq x y z
N MET A 1 -9.76 37.61 -3.65
CA MET A 1 -10.79 36.68 -4.18
C MET A 1 -10.62 36.40 -5.67
N GLN A 2 -10.61 37.40 -6.57
CA GLN A 2 -10.50 37.23 -8.04
C GLN A 2 -9.34 36.33 -8.50
N LYS A 3 -8.13 36.52 -7.95
CA LYS A 3 -6.94 35.70 -8.28
C LYS A 3 -7.14 34.22 -7.94
N LEU A 4 -7.76 33.94 -6.79
CA LEU A 4 -7.97 32.58 -6.29
C LEU A 4 -9.05 31.86 -7.13
N LEU A 5 -10.14 32.57 -7.45
CA LEU A 5 -11.15 32.09 -8.40
C LEU A 5 -10.57 31.85 -9.79
N CYS A 6 -9.67 32.72 -10.25
CA CYS A 6 -9.00 32.58 -11.54
C CYS A 6 -8.12 31.32 -11.62
N VAL A 7 -7.38 30.99 -10.54
CA VAL A 7 -6.61 29.74 -10.46
C VAL A 7 -7.54 28.52 -10.36
N TYR A 8 -8.61 28.61 -9.57
CA TYR A 8 -9.61 27.55 -9.46
C TYR A 8 -10.28 27.24 -10.82
N PHE A 9 -10.66 28.27 -11.57
CA PHE A 9 -11.24 28.12 -12.91
C PHE A 9 -10.27 27.40 -13.86
N LYS A 10 -8.96 27.65 -13.70
CA LYS A 10 -7.93 27.08 -14.56
C LYS A 10 -7.78 25.59 -14.27
N ALA A 11 -7.76 25.25 -12.98
CA ALA A 11 -7.70 23.88 -12.50
C ALA A 11 -8.97 23.06 -12.80
N LYS A 12 -10.10 23.73 -13.08
CA LYS A 12 -11.36 23.09 -13.50
C LYS A 12 -11.57 23.08 -15.01
N ASP A 13 -10.53 23.39 -15.79
CA ASP A 13 -10.57 23.47 -17.26
C ASP A 13 -11.74 24.31 -17.79
N VAL A 14 -12.06 25.41 -17.09
CA VAL A 14 -13.13 26.31 -17.48
C VAL A 14 -12.81 26.93 -18.87
N PRO A 15 -13.75 26.91 -19.82
CA PRO A 15 -13.52 27.43 -21.17
C PRO A 15 -13.08 28.90 -21.19
N LYS A 16 -12.21 29.25 -22.17
CA LYS A 16 -11.74 30.64 -22.35
C LYS A 16 -12.87 31.67 -22.51
N SER A 17 -13.98 31.29 -23.13
CA SER A 17 -15.16 32.17 -23.29
C SER A 17 -15.78 32.53 -21.93
N VAL A 18 -15.87 31.54 -21.04
CA VAL A 18 -16.37 31.72 -19.67
C VAL A 18 -15.42 32.62 -18.87
N TYR A 19 -14.10 32.42 -19.02
CA TYR A 19 -13.08 33.32 -18.49
C TYR A 19 -13.29 34.77 -18.93
N ASN A 20 -13.49 34.99 -20.24
CA ASN A 20 -13.68 36.33 -20.78
C ASN A 20 -14.94 36.99 -20.19
N LEU A 21 -16.07 36.28 -20.13
CA LEU A 21 -17.30 36.82 -19.53
C LEU A 21 -17.08 37.23 -18.07
N PHE A 22 -16.57 36.33 -17.23
CA PHE A 22 -16.37 36.61 -15.82
C PHE A 22 -15.26 37.63 -15.55
N GLN A 23 -14.29 37.76 -16.46
CA GLN A 23 -13.30 38.84 -16.42
C GLN A 23 -13.97 40.21 -16.66
N HIS A 24 -14.86 40.33 -17.66
CA HIS A 24 -15.60 41.58 -17.91
C HIS A 24 -16.53 41.93 -16.73
N CYS A 25 -17.06 40.93 -16.03
CA CYS A 25 -17.83 41.13 -14.80
C CYS A 25 -16.96 41.43 -13.56
N GLY A 26 -15.64 41.47 -13.69
CA GLY A 26 -14.73 41.72 -12.57
C GLY A 26 -14.71 40.60 -11.51
N ILE A 27 -14.99 39.35 -11.89
CA ILE A 27 -15.05 38.20 -10.96
C ILE A 27 -13.74 37.39 -10.98
N VAL A 28 -13.06 37.31 -12.13
CA VAL A 28 -11.77 36.62 -12.29
C VAL A 28 -10.76 37.51 -13.03
N MET A 29 -9.48 37.18 -12.91
CA MET A 29 -8.44 37.74 -13.77
C MET A 29 -8.53 37.16 -15.19
N SER A 30 -7.74 37.71 -16.12
CA SER A 30 -7.71 37.20 -17.50
C SER A 30 -7.20 35.77 -17.60
N TYR A 31 -7.58 35.09 -18.69
CA TYR A 31 -7.05 33.77 -19.00
C TYR A 31 -5.52 33.79 -19.13
N SER A 32 -4.94 34.80 -19.78
CA SER A 32 -3.49 34.97 -19.90
C SER A 32 -2.82 35.09 -18.53
N TRP A 33 -3.41 35.89 -17.64
CA TRP A 33 -2.93 36.00 -16.26
C TRP A 33 -2.94 34.66 -15.54
N SER A 34 -3.99 33.85 -15.72
CA SER A 34 -4.09 32.50 -15.12
C SER A 34 -2.96 31.58 -15.55
N VAL A 35 -2.59 31.61 -16.83
CA VAL A 35 -1.51 30.79 -17.40
C VAL A 35 -0.17 31.23 -16.84
N THR A 36 0.11 32.54 -16.83
CA THR A 36 1.33 33.09 -16.24
C THR A 36 1.41 32.82 -14.73
N ALA A 37 0.30 32.96 -14.01
CA ALA A 37 0.24 32.68 -12.59
C ALA A 37 0.56 31.21 -12.30
N LEU A 38 -0.01 30.27 -13.05
CA LEU A 38 0.26 28.84 -12.89
C LEU A 38 1.72 28.51 -13.22
N ALA A 39 2.29 29.08 -14.28
CA ALA A 39 3.70 28.89 -14.63
C ALA A 39 4.63 29.40 -13.51
N ASN A 40 4.33 30.56 -12.92
CA ASN A 40 5.10 31.11 -11.81
C ASN A 40 4.98 30.25 -10.54
N ILE A 41 3.77 29.75 -10.22
CA ILE A 41 3.55 28.83 -9.09
C ILE A 41 4.34 27.54 -9.30
N SER A 42 4.28 26.96 -10.51
CA SER A 42 5.03 25.75 -10.87
C SER A 42 6.53 25.96 -10.70
N LYS A 43 7.08 27.07 -11.21
CA LYS A 43 8.50 27.40 -11.06
C LYS A 43 8.91 27.58 -9.60
N ALA A 44 8.08 28.24 -8.79
CA ALA A 44 8.34 28.43 -7.36
C ALA A 44 8.30 27.09 -6.59
N ALA A 45 7.33 26.22 -6.92
CA ALA A 45 7.23 24.88 -6.33
C ALA A 45 8.45 24.01 -6.68
N MET A 46 8.92 24.05 -7.93
CA MET A 46 10.14 23.35 -8.35
C MET A 46 11.39 23.88 -7.64
N ALA A 47 11.53 25.20 -7.52
CA ALA A 47 12.64 25.80 -6.76
C ALA A 47 12.62 25.33 -5.29
N GLN A 48 11.44 25.25 -4.68
CA GLN A 48 11.29 24.72 -3.32
C GLN A 48 11.64 23.22 -3.25
N ALA A 49 11.21 22.41 -4.22
CA ALA A 49 11.53 20.99 -4.28
C ALA A 49 13.05 20.75 -4.37
N ILE A 50 13.76 21.55 -5.17
CA ILE A 50 15.23 21.49 -5.27
C ILE A 50 15.88 21.81 -3.92
N ILE A 51 15.49 22.92 -3.28
CA ILE A 51 16.02 23.30 -1.95
C ILE A 51 15.78 22.17 -0.93
N ILE A 52 14.58 21.59 -0.94
CA ILE A 52 14.22 20.49 -0.04
C ILE A 52 15.11 19.26 -0.30
N PHE A 53 15.32 18.90 -1.56
CA PHE A 53 16.12 17.75 -1.93
C PHE A 53 17.61 17.92 -1.60
N GLU A 54 18.14 19.14 -1.71
CA GLU A 54 19.53 19.46 -1.36
C GLU A 54 19.79 19.37 0.15
N ASN A 55 18.79 19.71 0.98
CA ASN A 55 18.95 19.81 2.43
C ASN A 55 18.41 18.60 3.21
N MET A 56 17.61 17.72 2.59
CA MET A 56 16.97 16.61 3.27
C MET A 56 17.08 15.30 2.50
N VAL A 57 17.05 14.19 3.25
CA VAL A 57 16.90 12.86 2.65
C VAL A 57 15.45 12.69 2.22
N CYS A 58 15.24 12.43 0.93
CA CYS A 58 13.91 12.26 0.35
C CYS A 58 13.67 10.84 -0.16
N ILE A 59 12.43 10.39 -0.03
CA ILE A 59 11.87 9.26 -0.77
C ILE A 59 11.37 9.81 -2.10
N ILE A 60 11.75 9.19 -3.20
CA ILE A 60 11.31 9.56 -4.54
C ILE A 60 10.21 8.59 -4.94
N ILE A 61 9.01 9.09 -5.18
CA ILE A 61 7.86 8.32 -5.63
C ILE A 61 7.54 8.69 -7.06
N TYR A 62 7.28 7.70 -7.91
CA TYR A 62 6.80 7.94 -9.26
C TYR A 62 5.84 6.84 -9.69
N ASP A 63 4.86 7.21 -10.50
CA ASP A 63 3.86 6.29 -11.03
C ASP A 63 3.32 6.81 -12.38
N ASN A 64 2.74 5.90 -13.15
CA ASN A 64 2.15 6.19 -14.45
C ASN A 64 0.92 7.10 -14.32
N ILE A 65 0.83 8.09 -15.21
CA ILE A 65 -0.39 8.83 -15.47
C ILE A 65 -0.84 8.49 -16.89
N ARG A 66 -2.13 8.13 -17.03
CA ARG A 66 -2.79 7.99 -18.32
C ARG A 66 -3.78 9.12 -18.50
N LEU A 67 -3.49 10.03 -19.42
CA LEU A 67 -4.38 11.15 -19.76
C LEU A 67 -5.18 10.78 -21.01
N ALA A 68 -6.45 10.45 -20.82
CA ALA A 68 -7.36 10.16 -21.93
C ALA A 68 -8.01 11.46 -22.42
N PHE A 69 -7.66 11.88 -23.64
CA PHE A 69 -8.31 13.01 -24.31
C PHE A 69 -9.49 12.48 -25.13
N ALA A 70 -10.63 12.31 -24.46
CA ALA A 70 -11.83 11.82 -25.09
C ALA A 70 -12.37 12.83 -26.12
N VAL A 71 -12.49 12.40 -27.37
CA VAL A 71 -13.20 13.15 -28.41
C VAL A 71 -14.66 12.71 -28.44
N LYS A 72 -15.59 13.67 -28.41
CA LYS A 72 -17.05 13.40 -28.37
C LYS A 72 -17.55 12.60 -29.58
N HIS A 73 -16.89 12.75 -30.73
CA HIS A 73 -17.18 12.01 -31.94
C HIS A 73 -15.87 11.58 -32.59
N GLN A 74 -15.57 10.29 -32.53
CA GLN A 74 -14.41 9.74 -33.23
C GLN A 74 -14.62 9.88 -34.74
N ARG A 75 -13.61 10.39 -35.44
CA ARG A 75 -13.53 10.43 -36.91
C ARG A 75 -12.23 9.73 -37.33
N GLY A 76 -12.11 9.35 -38.61
CA GLY A 76 -10.93 8.63 -39.11
C GLY A 76 -9.59 9.35 -38.84
N ASP A 77 -9.62 10.67 -38.70
CA ASP A 77 -8.50 11.57 -38.43
C ASP A 77 -8.50 12.15 -37.00
N ASN A 78 -9.52 11.85 -36.19
CA ASN A 78 -9.71 12.45 -34.87
C ASN A 78 -10.20 11.38 -33.88
N LEU A 79 -9.26 10.62 -33.37
CA LEU A 79 -9.48 9.51 -32.45
C LEU A 79 -9.19 9.94 -31.01
N THR A 80 -9.77 9.21 -30.05
CA THR A 80 -9.40 9.37 -28.64
C THR A 80 -7.92 9.04 -28.50
N VAL A 81 -7.12 10.02 -28.09
CA VAL A 81 -5.69 9.82 -27.79
C VAL A 81 -5.54 9.60 -26.29
N THR A 82 -4.73 8.61 -25.92
CA THR A 82 -4.30 8.42 -24.54
C THR A 82 -2.81 8.70 -24.48
N ASP A 83 -2.44 9.77 -23.78
CA ASP A 83 -1.04 10.08 -23.52
C ASP A 83 -0.60 9.38 -22.24
N ASN A 84 0.51 8.64 -22.34
CA ASN A 84 1.18 8.04 -21.20
C ASN A 84 2.24 9.03 -20.70
N GLY A 85 2.22 9.29 -19.40
CA GLY A 85 3.25 10.06 -18.71
C GLY A 85 3.55 9.46 -17.36
N THR A 86 4.45 10.12 -16.63
CA THR A 86 4.84 9.74 -15.28
C THR A 86 4.77 10.95 -14.37
N ALA A 87 4.03 10.83 -13.27
CA ALA A 87 4.09 11.79 -12.17
C ALA A 87 5.21 11.39 -11.21
N ILE A 88 5.90 12.40 -10.68
CA ILE A 88 6.99 12.21 -9.73
C ILE A 88 6.74 13.12 -8.53
N THR A 89 7.00 12.61 -7.33
CA THR A 89 6.88 13.33 -6.07
C THR A 89 8.04 12.97 -5.16
N ILE A 90 8.66 13.96 -4.54
CA ILE A 90 9.63 13.72 -3.47
C ILE A 90 8.96 13.98 -2.12
N ILE A 91 9.25 13.10 -1.15
CA ILE A 91 8.77 13.20 0.23
C ILE A 91 9.99 13.24 1.14
N PRO A 92 10.23 14.35 1.84
CA PRO A 92 11.35 14.43 2.77
C PRO A 92 11.09 13.61 4.03
N MET A 93 12.11 12.88 4.47
CA MET A 93 12.09 12.09 5.69
C MET A 93 12.20 13.01 6.91
N ARG A 94 11.29 12.83 7.87
CA ARG A 94 11.20 13.70 9.06
C ARG A 94 12.35 13.50 10.04
N ASN A 95 12.77 12.26 10.27
CA ASN A 95 13.93 11.98 11.11
C ASN A 95 15.22 12.09 10.26
N ILE A 96 15.65 13.32 10.02
CA ILE A 96 16.79 13.62 9.15
C ILE A 96 18.08 13.01 9.67
N GLU A 97 18.33 13.04 10.97
CA GLU A 97 19.55 12.49 11.57
C GLU A 97 19.65 10.97 11.33
N LEU A 98 18.54 10.26 11.60
CA LEU A 98 18.46 8.83 11.33
C LEU A 98 18.61 8.54 9.83
N ALA A 99 17.93 9.30 8.98
CA ALA A 99 17.99 9.12 7.54
C ALA A 99 19.38 9.37 6.96
N LEU A 100 20.09 10.41 7.42
CA LEU A 100 21.47 10.69 7.03
C LEU A 100 22.41 9.56 7.47
N ARG A 101 22.30 9.14 8.75
CA ARG A 101 23.15 8.08 9.31
C ARG A 101 23.00 6.75 8.57
N LEU A 102 21.76 6.40 8.21
CA LEU A 102 21.46 5.12 7.56
C LEU A 102 21.64 5.19 6.04
N LEU A 103 21.14 6.23 5.37
CA LEU A 103 21.03 6.28 3.91
C LEU A 103 22.12 7.13 3.22
N ARG A 104 22.89 7.93 3.95
CA ARG A 104 23.95 8.81 3.39
C ARG A 104 25.35 8.50 3.92
N ASN A 105 25.64 7.21 4.17
CA ASN A 105 26.95 6.74 4.59
C ASN A 105 27.60 5.90 3.47
N ALA A 106 28.25 6.58 2.52
CA ALA A 106 28.82 5.99 1.32
C ALA A 106 29.76 4.81 1.61
N ASP A 107 30.68 4.96 2.57
CA ASP A 107 31.69 3.95 2.88
C ASP A 107 31.07 2.67 3.45
N MET A 108 30.06 2.81 4.32
CA MET A 108 29.31 1.67 4.85
C MET A 108 28.60 0.92 3.72
N TRP A 109 27.96 1.65 2.81
CA TRP A 109 27.22 1.06 1.68
C TRP A 109 28.12 0.36 0.67
N GLU A 110 29.22 1.00 0.27
CA GLU A 110 30.18 0.42 -0.68
C GLU A 110 30.83 -0.84 -0.10
N THR A 111 31.23 -0.80 1.19
CA THR A 111 31.79 -1.96 1.88
C THR A 111 30.79 -3.11 1.97
N HIS A 112 29.57 -2.82 2.42
CA HIS A 112 28.51 -3.82 2.57
C HIS A 112 28.16 -4.47 1.22
N ARG A 113 28.03 -3.65 0.18
CA ARG A 113 27.75 -4.12 -1.18
C ARG A 113 28.89 -4.99 -1.73
N ALA A 114 30.14 -4.58 -1.56
CA ALA A 114 31.29 -5.36 -2.02
C ALA A 114 31.33 -6.74 -1.37
N ASN A 115 30.98 -6.83 -0.08
CA ASN A 115 30.85 -8.09 0.64
C ASN A 115 29.72 -8.95 0.07
N LEU A 116 28.52 -8.40 -0.13
CA LEU A 116 27.40 -9.12 -0.75
C LEU A 116 27.75 -9.65 -2.15
N VAL A 117 28.30 -8.80 -3.01
CA VAL A 117 28.74 -9.20 -4.37
C VAL A 117 29.74 -10.34 -4.31
N THR A 118 30.66 -10.31 -3.34
CA THR A 118 31.63 -11.38 -3.12
C THR A 118 30.94 -12.69 -2.71
N LEU A 119 29.97 -12.65 -1.81
CA LEU A 119 29.17 -13.82 -1.41
C LEU A 119 28.42 -14.41 -2.62
N TYR A 120 27.78 -13.56 -3.43
CA TYR A 120 27.09 -13.98 -4.65
C TYR A 120 28.03 -14.65 -5.65
N ARG A 121 29.20 -14.06 -5.92
CA ARG A 121 30.21 -14.64 -6.82
C ARG A 121 30.77 -15.98 -6.33
N GLN A 122 30.84 -16.16 -5.01
CA GLN A 122 31.29 -17.41 -4.40
C GLN A 122 30.19 -18.47 -4.29
N GLY A 123 28.94 -18.17 -4.70
CA GLY A 123 27.80 -19.06 -4.49
C GLY A 123 27.42 -19.24 -3.01
N LYS A 124 27.84 -18.30 -2.15
CA LYS A 124 27.59 -18.29 -0.69
C LYS A 124 26.57 -17.23 -0.28
N ALA A 125 25.90 -16.60 -1.25
CA ALA A 125 24.85 -15.65 -0.94
C ALA A 125 23.70 -16.36 -0.20
N PRO A 126 23.16 -15.73 0.85
CA PRO A 126 22.02 -16.27 1.57
C PRO A 126 20.82 -16.40 0.62
N GLN A 127 19.99 -17.40 0.88
CA GLN A 127 18.75 -17.63 0.15
C GLN A 127 17.59 -17.62 1.13
N LEU A 128 16.48 -17.01 0.73
CA LEU A 128 15.24 -17.11 1.48
C LEU A 128 14.70 -18.55 1.33
N THR A 129 14.58 -19.28 2.43
CA THR A 129 14.04 -20.64 2.44
C THR A 129 12.67 -20.68 3.14
N GLY A 130 11.96 -21.81 3.02
CA GLY A 130 10.75 -22.04 3.81
C GLY A 130 11.02 -21.94 5.32
N ASP A 131 12.18 -22.42 5.78
CA ASP A 131 12.60 -22.32 7.18
C ASP A 131 12.89 -20.88 7.62
N SER A 132 13.39 -20.02 6.71
CA SER A 132 13.57 -18.59 6.99
C SER A 132 12.26 -17.92 7.38
N ILE A 133 11.14 -18.38 6.80
CA ILE A 133 9.78 -17.85 7.01
C ILE A 133 9.12 -18.57 8.19
N ALA A 134 9.14 -19.90 8.19
CA ALA A 134 8.43 -20.73 9.16
C ALA A 134 8.92 -20.53 10.60
N ASN A 135 10.19 -20.14 10.80
CA ASN A 135 10.75 -19.88 12.12
C ASN A 135 10.56 -18.43 12.60
N MET A 136 9.93 -17.56 11.80
CA MET A 136 9.67 -16.19 12.23
C MET A 136 8.63 -16.17 13.35
N PRO A 137 8.91 -15.50 14.50
CA PRO A 137 7.93 -15.39 15.58
C PRO A 137 6.59 -14.80 15.12
N SER A 138 6.63 -13.83 14.20
CA SER A 138 5.46 -13.19 13.61
C SER A 138 4.60 -14.15 12.79
N PHE A 139 5.22 -15.13 12.11
CA PHE A 139 4.51 -16.16 11.36
C PHE A 139 3.94 -17.26 12.27
N LEU A 140 4.66 -17.60 13.35
CA LEU A 140 4.26 -18.65 14.29
C LEU A 140 3.15 -18.21 15.25
N ASN A 141 3.06 -16.91 15.58
CA ASN A 141 2.20 -16.41 16.64
C ASN A 141 1.18 -15.35 16.16
N THR A 142 0.43 -15.67 15.11
CA THR A 142 -0.63 -14.79 14.58
C THR A 142 -1.93 -14.81 15.40
N SER A 143 -2.14 -15.86 16.20
CA SER A 143 -3.39 -16.07 16.94
C SER A 143 -3.78 -14.94 17.91
N PRO A 144 -2.87 -14.29 18.67
CA PRO A 144 -3.28 -13.26 19.62
C PRO A 144 -3.88 -12.03 18.93
N ARG A 145 -3.33 -11.64 17.77
CA ARG A 145 -3.84 -10.53 16.94
C ARG A 145 -5.23 -10.85 16.41
N THR A 146 -5.41 -12.04 15.84
CA THR A 146 -6.70 -12.52 15.36
C THR A 146 -7.77 -12.52 16.47
N ILE A 147 -7.43 -13.04 17.66
CA ILE A 147 -8.31 -13.03 18.83
C ILE A 147 -8.65 -11.59 19.25
N SER A 148 -7.66 -10.68 19.27
CA SER A 148 -7.89 -9.26 19.58
C SER A 148 -8.87 -8.63 18.60
N ASN A 149 -8.75 -8.93 17.30
CA ASN A 149 -9.65 -8.42 16.26
C ASN A 149 -11.08 -8.96 16.41
N ILE A 150 -11.27 -10.26 16.65
CA ILE A 150 -12.60 -10.83 16.93
C ILE A 150 -13.30 -10.06 18.05
N LEU A 151 -12.57 -9.75 19.13
CA LEU A 151 -13.08 -8.92 20.22
C LEU A 151 -13.35 -7.48 19.81
N ARG A 152 -12.48 -6.85 18.99
CA ARG A 152 -12.71 -5.48 18.49
C ARG A 152 -14.02 -5.37 17.72
N PHE A 153 -14.32 -6.33 16.85
CA PHE A 153 -15.56 -6.30 16.06
C PHE A 153 -16.84 -6.40 16.90
N LEU A 154 -16.78 -7.03 18.08
CA LEU A 154 -17.85 -6.98 19.09
C LEU A 154 -17.95 -5.58 19.70
N LEU A 155 -16.83 -5.05 20.20
CA LEU A 155 -16.82 -3.77 20.92
C LEU A 155 -17.06 -2.55 20.02
N ASP A 156 -16.93 -2.72 18.71
CA ASP A 156 -17.32 -1.73 17.70
C ASP A 156 -18.82 -1.66 17.45
N ILE A 157 -19.63 -2.51 18.07
CA ILE A 157 -21.08 -2.32 18.13
C ILE A 157 -21.35 -1.01 18.87
N PRO A 158 -22.08 -0.05 18.28
CA PRO A 158 -22.27 1.29 18.87
C PRO A 158 -22.78 1.28 20.32
N ALA A 159 -23.66 0.33 20.66
CA ALA A 159 -24.20 0.17 22.02
C ALA A 159 -23.13 -0.25 23.05
N LEU A 160 -22.08 -0.97 22.63
CA LEU A 160 -21.03 -1.50 23.51
C LEU A 160 -19.83 -0.57 23.65
N ARG A 161 -19.60 0.31 22.67
CA ARG A 161 -18.42 1.19 22.61
C ARG A 161 -18.24 2.06 23.85
N GLN A 162 -19.33 2.44 24.51
CA GLN A 162 -19.31 3.28 25.72
C GLN A 162 -19.40 2.48 27.02
N SER A 163 -19.57 1.16 26.95
CA SER A 163 -19.70 0.30 28.14
C SER A 163 -18.44 0.39 29.00
N SER A 164 -18.62 0.49 30.33
CA SER A 164 -17.49 0.49 31.27
C SER A 164 -16.72 -0.83 31.22
N LYS A 165 -17.42 -1.94 30.96
CA LYS A 165 -16.83 -3.28 30.77
C LYS A 165 -15.84 -3.32 29.61
N ALA A 166 -16.13 -2.61 28.52
CA ALA A 166 -15.24 -2.54 27.35
C ALA A 166 -13.87 -1.92 27.67
N LYS A 167 -13.75 -1.18 28.79
CA LYS A 167 -12.48 -0.60 29.28
C LYS A 167 -11.72 -1.53 30.23
N HIS A 168 -12.25 -2.70 30.54
CA HIS A 168 -11.59 -3.65 31.43
C HIS A 168 -10.27 -4.15 30.82
N PRO A 169 -9.17 -4.30 31.58
CA PRO A 169 -7.86 -4.71 31.05
C PRO A 169 -7.87 -6.03 30.28
N LEU A 170 -8.70 -7.00 30.69
CA LEU A 170 -8.85 -8.28 29.96
C LEU A 170 -9.44 -8.12 28.56
N LEU A 171 -10.13 -7.01 28.31
CA LEU A 171 -10.73 -6.67 27.02
C LEU A 171 -9.98 -5.52 26.35
N ALA A 172 -8.73 -5.25 26.74
CA ALA A 172 -7.91 -4.26 26.07
C ALA A 172 -7.49 -4.76 24.68
N ALA A 173 -7.34 -3.83 23.73
CA ALA A 173 -6.69 -4.13 22.46
C ALA A 173 -5.21 -4.47 22.70
N LEU A 174 -4.63 -5.30 21.83
CA LEU A 174 -3.19 -5.49 21.86
C LEU A 174 -2.47 -4.18 21.56
N PRO A 175 -1.35 -3.90 22.24
CA PRO A 175 -0.55 -2.72 21.92
C PRO A 175 0.01 -2.84 20.50
N PRO A 176 0.24 -1.71 19.80
CA PRO A 176 0.90 -1.73 18.51
C PRO A 176 2.32 -2.29 18.63
N VAL A 177 2.83 -2.93 17.58
CA VAL A 177 4.20 -3.49 17.57
C VAL A 177 5.23 -2.38 17.50
N HIS A 178 5.11 -1.53 16.48
CA HIS A 178 5.94 -0.35 16.30
C HIS A 178 5.14 0.72 15.57
N LYS A 179 4.52 1.59 16.36
CA LYS A 179 3.76 2.72 15.85
C LYS A 179 4.66 3.91 15.55
N LEU A 180 4.53 4.45 14.33
CA LEU A 180 5.18 5.70 13.96
C LEU A 180 4.62 6.87 14.79
N PRO A 181 5.44 7.90 15.07
CA PRO A 181 4.97 9.08 15.77
C PRO A 181 3.92 9.82 14.92
N CYS A 182 2.92 10.37 15.59
CA CYS A 182 1.77 11.03 14.97
C CYS A 182 1.57 12.43 15.55
N GLY A 183 0.83 13.28 14.84
CA GLY A 183 0.56 14.66 15.24
C GLY A 183 1.02 15.68 14.19
N PRO A 184 0.81 16.99 14.45
CA PRO A 184 1.10 18.06 13.50
C PRO A 184 2.55 18.07 12.98
N ASP A 185 3.52 17.72 13.82
CA ASP A 185 4.95 17.71 13.48
C ASP A 185 5.36 16.51 12.61
N HIS A 186 4.47 15.52 12.45
CA HIS A 186 4.71 14.28 11.73
C HIS A 186 3.92 14.17 10.42
N ILE A 187 3.25 15.24 9.99
CA ILE A 187 2.52 15.28 8.71
C ILE A 187 3.53 15.13 7.56
N SER A 188 3.29 14.24 6.60
CA SER A 188 4.12 14.12 5.40
C SER A 188 3.91 15.31 4.46
N HIS A 189 5.00 15.90 3.96
CA HIS A 189 4.93 16.96 2.94
C HIS A 189 5.28 16.38 1.57
N TYR A 190 4.50 16.72 0.56
CA TYR A 190 4.66 16.22 -0.79
C TYR A 190 5.15 17.35 -1.69
N HIS A 191 6.26 17.15 -2.38
CA HIS A 191 6.79 18.08 -3.36
C HIS A 191 6.75 17.41 -4.73
N MET A 192 5.76 17.78 -5.53
CA MET A 192 5.59 17.23 -6.89
C MET A 192 6.64 17.82 -7.82
N LEU A 193 7.23 16.98 -8.66
CA LEU A 193 8.08 17.41 -9.76
C LEU A 193 7.25 17.56 -11.05
N GLU A 194 7.88 18.00 -12.14
CA GLU A 194 7.21 18.12 -13.43
C GLU A 194 6.83 16.73 -13.96
N THR A 195 5.58 16.59 -14.39
CA THR A 195 5.10 15.39 -15.07
C THR A 195 5.78 15.28 -16.43
N VAL A 196 6.26 14.09 -16.78
CA VAL A 196 7.03 13.86 -18.01
C VAL A 196 6.32 12.86 -18.93
N PRO A 197 6.43 13.01 -20.27
CA PRO A 197 5.86 12.08 -21.24
C PRO A 197 6.77 10.86 -21.40
N MET A 198 7.09 10.20 -20.29
CA MET A 198 7.90 8.98 -20.25
C MET A 198 7.02 7.83 -19.77
N GLU A 199 7.06 6.72 -20.51
CA GLU A 199 6.30 5.51 -20.19
C GLU A 199 7.09 4.62 -19.23
N GLU A 200 6.70 4.65 -17.95
CA GLU A 200 7.40 3.92 -16.89
C GLU A 200 7.29 2.39 -17.07
N GLN A 201 6.26 1.85 -17.73
CA GLN A 201 6.05 0.40 -17.85
C GLN A 201 7.21 -0.41 -18.48
N THR A 202 8.13 0.24 -19.20
CA THR A 202 9.26 -0.40 -19.88
C THR A 202 10.58 -0.19 -19.12
N TYR A 203 11.55 -1.08 -19.34
CA TYR A 203 12.92 -0.87 -18.83
C TYR A 203 13.56 0.42 -19.35
N GLY A 204 13.32 0.77 -20.62
CA GLY A 204 13.85 1.98 -21.23
C GLY A 204 13.27 3.24 -20.61
N GLY A 205 11.96 3.27 -20.35
CA GLY A 205 11.30 4.40 -19.72
C GLY A 205 11.69 4.58 -18.25
N ASN A 206 11.75 3.49 -17.47
CA ASN A 206 12.29 3.51 -16.10
C ASN A 206 13.74 4.06 -16.07
N TYR A 207 14.61 3.58 -16.98
CA TYR A 207 15.99 4.07 -17.06
C TYR A 207 16.08 5.54 -17.51
N ALA A 208 15.18 5.99 -18.39
CA ALA A 208 15.08 7.41 -18.75
C ALA A 208 14.68 8.28 -17.55
N LEU A 209 13.73 7.80 -16.73
CA LEU A 209 13.34 8.48 -15.48
C LEU A 209 14.50 8.60 -14.49
N MET A 210 15.40 7.61 -14.42
CA MET A 210 16.62 7.69 -13.58
C MET A 210 17.59 8.80 -14.02
N LYS A 211 17.45 9.35 -15.23
CA LYS A 211 18.20 10.51 -15.71
C LYS A 211 17.41 11.81 -15.62
N GLU A 212 16.09 11.73 -15.76
CA GLU A 212 15.19 12.87 -15.77
C GLU A 212 14.91 13.42 -14.38
N ILE A 213 14.67 12.55 -13.40
CA ILE A 213 14.45 12.94 -12.01
C ILE A 213 15.62 13.78 -11.46
N PRO A 214 16.89 13.31 -11.53
CA PRO A 214 18.02 14.13 -11.08
C PRO A 214 18.17 15.42 -11.90
N ARG A 215 17.84 15.44 -13.20
CA ARG A 215 17.86 16.67 -14.01
C ARG A 215 16.90 17.72 -13.45
N GLN A 216 15.65 17.33 -13.13
CA GLN A 216 14.67 18.25 -12.54
C GLN A 216 15.09 18.75 -11.16
N LEU A 217 15.84 17.94 -10.41
CA LEU A 217 16.38 18.26 -9.08
C LEU A 217 17.72 19.03 -9.12
N GLY A 218 18.17 19.48 -10.30
CA GLY A 218 19.41 20.26 -10.44
C GLY A 218 20.71 19.45 -10.40
N ILE A 219 20.62 18.13 -10.56
CA ILE A 219 21.73 17.17 -10.68
C ILE A 219 21.91 16.82 -12.16
N ASP A 220 22.23 17.83 -12.95
CA ASP A 220 22.26 17.79 -14.40
C ASP A 220 23.68 17.65 -15.00
N THR A 221 24.73 17.85 -14.21
CA THR A 221 26.13 17.68 -14.65
C THR A 221 26.69 16.28 -14.33
N PRO A 222 27.68 15.79 -15.09
CA PRO A 222 28.35 14.51 -14.79
C PRO A 222 28.92 14.45 -13.36
N GLU A 223 29.50 15.54 -12.88
CA GLU A 223 30.12 15.63 -11.55
C GLU A 223 29.04 15.51 -10.46
N LYS A 224 27.94 16.25 -10.59
CA LYS A 224 26.82 16.16 -9.64
C LYS A 224 26.21 14.76 -9.62
N ARG A 225 26.03 14.14 -10.78
CA ARG A 225 25.50 12.76 -10.89
C ARG A 225 26.43 11.74 -10.26
N PHE A 226 27.74 11.89 -10.45
CA PHE A 226 28.74 11.05 -9.82
C PHE A 226 28.70 11.18 -8.29
N LEU A 227 28.71 12.41 -7.77
CA LEU A 227 28.63 12.68 -6.33
C LEU A 227 27.31 12.15 -5.74
N TRP A 228 26.20 12.34 -6.44
CA TRP A 228 24.89 11.84 -6.02
C TRP A 228 24.88 10.32 -5.92
N ALA A 229 25.36 9.62 -6.96
CA ALA A 229 25.45 8.16 -6.99
C ALA A 229 26.44 7.58 -5.98
N LYS A 230 27.42 8.37 -5.54
CA LYS A 230 28.35 8.01 -4.45
C LYS A 230 27.85 8.41 -3.07
N GLY A 231 26.83 9.28 -2.98
CA GLY A 231 26.36 9.86 -1.72
C GLY A 231 25.56 8.92 -0.82
N GLY A 232 25.20 7.71 -1.27
CA GLY A 232 24.47 6.70 -0.50
C GLY A 232 23.25 6.13 -1.24
N LEU A 233 22.24 5.70 -0.49
CA LEU A 233 21.02 5.08 -1.02
C LEU A 233 19.82 6.02 -1.03
N TYR A 234 19.11 6.07 -2.14
CA TYR A 234 17.93 6.88 -2.36
C TYR A 234 16.74 5.94 -2.53
N PRO A 235 15.75 5.99 -1.62
CA PRO A 235 14.54 5.19 -1.76
C PRO A 235 13.73 5.64 -2.98
N PHE A 236 13.51 4.73 -3.92
CA PHE A 236 12.64 4.92 -5.07
C PHE A 236 11.42 4.02 -4.94
N LYS A 237 10.23 4.60 -4.94
CA LYS A 237 8.97 3.91 -4.71
C LYS A 237 8.05 4.02 -5.92
N GLY A 238 7.41 2.91 -6.25
CA GLY A 238 6.37 2.81 -7.27
C GLY A 238 5.50 1.58 -7.01
N ASP A 239 4.82 1.11 -8.05
CA ASP A 239 4.13 -0.18 -8.00
C ASP A 239 5.13 -1.35 -8.10
N VAL A 240 4.63 -2.59 -8.08
CA VAL A 240 5.48 -3.79 -8.18
C VAL A 240 6.14 -3.93 -9.56
N LEU A 241 5.55 -3.37 -10.61
CA LEU A 241 6.19 -3.36 -11.91
C LEU A 241 7.40 -2.43 -11.88
N THR A 242 7.28 -1.25 -11.30
CA THR A 242 8.37 -0.29 -11.11
C THR A 242 9.56 -0.91 -10.38
N THR A 243 9.33 -1.53 -9.22
CA THR A 243 10.41 -2.18 -8.45
C THR A 243 11.08 -3.29 -9.26
N ALA A 244 10.29 -4.14 -9.91
CA ALA A 244 10.81 -5.19 -10.78
C ALA A 244 11.65 -4.65 -11.95
N ARG A 245 11.26 -3.51 -12.54
CA ARG A 245 12.03 -2.85 -13.60
C ARG A 245 13.34 -2.29 -13.07
N LEU A 246 13.34 -1.62 -11.92
CA LEU A 246 14.56 -1.11 -11.30
C LEU A 246 15.55 -2.23 -10.96
N TYR A 247 15.10 -3.32 -10.33
CA TYR A 247 15.95 -4.48 -10.07
C TYR A 247 16.50 -5.10 -11.36
N GLY A 248 15.67 -5.21 -12.39
CA GLY A 248 16.12 -5.71 -13.69
C GLY A 248 17.18 -4.82 -14.34
N ILE A 249 17.04 -3.49 -14.26
CA ILE A 249 18.05 -2.55 -14.78
C ILE A 249 19.37 -2.69 -14.00
N GLN A 250 19.30 -2.75 -12.67
CA GLN A 250 20.49 -2.98 -11.83
C GLN A 250 21.21 -4.27 -12.22
N ARG A 251 20.47 -5.35 -12.50
CA ARG A 251 21.03 -6.63 -12.97
C ARG A 251 21.65 -6.51 -14.37
N PHE A 252 20.97 -5.89 -15.33
CA PHE A 252 21.49 -5.71 -16.69
C PHE A 252 22.74 -4.84 -16.73
N LYS A 253 22.78 -3.80 -15.90
CA LYS A 253 23.87 -2.83 -15.87
C LYS A 253 24.94 -3.18 -14.86
N ALA A 254 24.86 -4.31 -14.15
CA ALA A 254 25.80 -4.69 -13.08
C ALA A 254 27.29 -4.67 -13.51
N GLY A 255 27.58 -4.85 -14.81
CA GLY A 255 28.94 -4.80 -15.38
C GLY A 255 29.44 -3.41 -15.79
N ASP A 256 28.61 -2.36 -15.71
CA ASP A 256 29.02 -1.01 -16.10
C ASP A 256 30.05 -0.43 -15.13
N SER A 257 30.93 0.45 -15.63
CA SER A 257 32.03 1.03 -14.83
C SER A 257 31.55 2.07 -13.82
N SER A 258 30.48 2.80 -14.11
CA SER A 258 29.96 3.90 -13.28
C SER A 258 28.87 3.43 -12.32
N SER A 259 28.97 3.77 -11.02
CA SER A 259 27.92 3.48 -10.02
C SER A 259 26.58 4.17 -10.34
N PHE A 260 26.62 5.32 -11.02
CA PHE A 260 25.42 5.98 -11.52
C PHE A 260 24.73 5.13 -12.59
N GLU A 261 25.49 4.58 -13.54
CA GLU A 261 24.95 3.73 -14.60
C GLU A 261 24.38 2.42 -14.04
N ARG A 262 25.09 1.78 -13.10
CA ARG A 262 24.61 0.58 -12.42
C ARG A 262 23.37 0.81 -11.52
N LEU A 263 22.98 2.06 -11.31
CA LEU A 263 21.92 2.47 -10.36
C LEU A 263 22.21 1.98 -8.93
N ASP A 264 23.47 2.04 -8.51
CA ASP A 264 23.90 1.49 -7.22
C ASP A 264 23.32 2.19 -6.01
N HIS A 265 22.96 3.45 -6.21
CA HIS A 265 22.40 4.37 -5.25
C HIS A 265 20.86 4.27 -5.19
N VAL A 266 20.22 3.52 -6.08
CA VAL A 266 18.77 3.35 -6.10
C VAL A 266 18.40 2.21 -5.17
N LEU A 267 17.56 2.48 -4.18
CA LEU A 267 16.92 1.47 -3.33
C LEU A 267 15.45 1.35 -3.75
N PRO A 268 15.06 0.34 -4.54
CA PRO A 268 13.66 0.09 -4.85
C PRO A 268 12.88 -0.22 -3.56
N VAL A 269 11.73 0.42 -3.38
CA VAL A 269 10.83 0.21 -2.25
C VAL A 269 9.41 0.01 -2.79
N PHE A 270 8.81 -1.13 -2.50
CA PHE A 270 7.46 -1.41 -2.98
C PHE A 270 6.39 -0.53 -2.29
N GLY A 271 5.25 -0.37 -2.95
CA GLY A 271 4.11 0.36 -2.42
C GLY A 271 3.18 -0.49 -1.57
N TRP A 272 3.14 -0.25 -0.25
CA TRP A 272 2.15 -0.85 0.67
C TRP A 272 0.69 -0.68 0.23
N PHE A 273 0.33 0.47 -0.32
CA PHE A 273 -1.01 0.70 -0.86
C PHE A 273 -1.33 -0.21 -2.07
N HIS A 274 -0.37 -0.42 -2.97
CA HIS A 274 -0.57 -1.38 -4.06
C HIS A 274 -0.67 -2.82 -3.53
N LEU A 275 0.09 -3.16 -2.49
CA LEU A 275 -0.01 -4.47 -1.85
C LEU A 275 -1.42 -4.70 -1.28
N ASP A 276 -1.94 -3.76 -0.50
CA ASP A 276 -3.30 -3.80 0.07
C ASP A 276 -4.37 -3.90 -1.03
N MET A 277 -4.27 -3.05 -2.07
CA MET A 277 -5.17 -3.09 -3.22
C MET A 277 -5.19 -4.46 -3.90
N ASN A 278 -4.03 -5.10 -4.05
CA ASN A 278 -3.95 -6.40 -4.71
C ASN A 278 -4.36 -7.55 -3.78
N LEU A 279 -4.15 -7.42 -2.47
CA LEU A 279 -4.70 -8.34 -1.47
C LEU A 279 -6.24 -8.32 -1.54
N CYS A 280 -6.83 -7.12 -1.47
CA CYS A 280 -8.26 -6.88 -1.60
C CYS A 280 -8.83 -7.52 -2.88
N ASN A 281 -8.20 -7.25 -4.04
CA ASN A 281 -8.61 -7.83 -5.32
C ASN A 281 -8.46 -9.35 -5.38
N ALA A 282 -7.39 -9.91 -4.81
CA ALA A 282 -7.15 -11.35 -4.79
C ALA A 282 -8.19 -12.08 -3.94
N ILE A 283 -8.47 -11.57 -2.73
CA ILE A 283 -9.52 -12.11 -1.85
C ILE A 283 -10.86 -12.09 -2.57
N PHE A 284 -11.23 -10.93 -3.14
CA PHE A 284 -12.48 -10.81 -3.87
C PHE A 284 -12.54 -11.80 -5.04
N TYR A 285 -11.51 -11.87 -5.87
CA TYR A 285 -11.48 -12.79 -7.01
C TYR A 285 -11.66 -14.27 -6.61
N HIS A 286 -10.94 -14.73 -5.59
CA HIS A 286 -10.95 -16.15 -5.19
C HIS A 286 -12.23 -16.55 -4.46
N HIS A 287 -12.86 -15.63 -3.75
CA HIS A 287 -14.10 -15.89 -3.00
C HIS A 287 -15.39 -15.46 -3.74
N PHE A 288 -15.27 -14.94 -4.96
CA PHE A 288 -16.40 -14.54 -5.81
C PHE A 288 -16.71 -15.61 -6.87
N ALA A 289 -17.36 -16.68 -6.44
CA ALA A 289 -17.82 -17.75 -7.31
C ALA A 289 -19.29 -17.55 -7.73
N GLU A 290 -19.51 -17.20 -9.00
CA GLU A 290 -20.85 -17.13 -9.61
C GLU A 290 -21.52 -18.51 -9.59
N GLY A 291 -22.80 -18.56 -9.17
CA GLY A 291 -23.57 -19.80 -9.09
C GLY A 291 -23.35 -20.64 -7.81
N SER A 292 -22.45 -20.21 -6.91
CA SER A 292 -22.32 -20.81 -5.58
C SER A 292 -23.45 -20.37 -4.65
N THR A 293 -23.90 -21.27 -3.77
CA THR A 293 -24.81 -20.95 -2.66
C THR A 293 -24.10 -20.28 -1.48
N SER A 294 -22.76 -20.17 -1.54
CA SER A 294 -21.89 -19.59 -0.52
C SER A 294 -20.83 -18.65 -1.13
N GLY A 295 -20.30 -17.73 -0.32
CA GLY A 295 -19.23 -16.80 -0.74
C GLY A 295 -19.72 -15.41 -1.17
N LEU A 296 -18.78 -14.60 -1.67
CA LEU A 296 -18.97 -13.16 -1.85
C LEU A 296 -19.98 -12.80 -2.95
N ALA A 297 -20.08 -13.63 -3.99
CA ALA A 297 -21.05 -13.42 -5.08
C ALA A 297 -22.50 -13.55 -4.57
N ARG A 298 -22.76 -14.55 -3.74
CA ARG A 298 -24.06 -14.74 -3.07
C ARG A 298 -24.35 -13.58 -2.13
N ASP A 299 -23.38 -13.17 -1.32
CA ASP A 299 -23.56 -12.06 -0.37
C ASP A 299 -23.86 -10.74 -1.11
N ALA A 300 -23.14 -10.45 -2.20
CA ALA A 300 -23.42 -9.28 -3.04
C ALA A 300 -24.81 -9.32 -3.68
N ALA A 301 -25.24 -10.48 -4.19
CA ALA A 301 -26.54 -10.65 -4.83
C ALA A 301 -27.71 -10.49 -3.84
N VAL A 302 -27.63 -11.12 -2.66
CA VAL A 302 -28.66 -11.04 -1.61
C VAL A 302 -28.79 -9.62 -1.07
N LEU A 303 -27.68 -8.88 -0.97
CA LEU A 303 -27.68 -7.50 -0.51
C LEU A 303 -27.98 -6.48 -1.62
N HIS A 304 -28.28 -6.92 -2.84
CA HIS A 304 -28.50 -6.08 -4.01
C HIS A 304 -27.40 -5.03 -4.23
N ARG A 305 -26.14 -5.40 -3.98
CA ARG A 305 -24.98 -4.51 -4.15
C ARG A 305 -24.61 -4.41 -5.64
N ALA A 306 -24.94 -3.28 -6.26
CA ALA A 306 -24.59 -3.00 -7.65
C ALA A 306 -23.09 -2.72 -7.84
N GLY A 307 -22.58 -2.95 -9.05
CA GLY A 307 -21.18 -2.65 -9.42
C GLY A 307 -20.16 -3.71 -8.98
N LEU A 308 -20.58 -4.76 -8.28
CA LEU A 308 -19.76 -5.92 -7.94
C LEU A 308 -20.00 -7.04 -8.96
N THR A 309 -19.04 -7.24 -9.84
CA THR A 309 -19.03 -8.31 -10.85
C THR A 309 -17.77 -9.13 -10.72
N LYS A 310 -17.79 -10.39 -11.18
CA LYS A 310 -16.60 -11.23 -11.16
C LYS A 310 -15.44 -10.53 -11.89
N PRO A 311 -14.28 -10.33 -11.24
CA PRO A 311 -13.15 -9.72 -11.90
C PRO A 311 -12.62 -10.64 -13.00
N THR A 312 -12.27 -10.04 -14.12
CA THR A 312 -11.44 -10.65 -15.15
C THR A 312 -10.01 -10.11 -15.01
N LYS A 313 -9.06 -10.67 -15.77
CA LYS A 313 -7.66 -10.19 -15.76
C LYS A 313 -7.51 -8.71 -16.15
N GLU A 314 -8.45 -8.16 -16.92
CA GLU A 314 -8.35 -6.84 -17.53
C GLU A 314 -9.40 -5.85 -17.01
N ARG A 315 -10.44 -6.35 -16.33
CA ARG A 315 -11.58 -5.55 -15.86
C ARG A 315 -12.11 -6.11 -14.55
N GLY A 316 -12.33 -5.24 -13.58
CA GLY A 316 -12.98 -5.56 -12.33
C GLY A 316 -13.65 -4.33 -11.73
N PRO A 317 -14.42 -4.49 -10.65
CA PRO A 317 -14.94 -3.37 -9.89
C PRO A 317 -13.80 -2.46 -9.41
N PRO A 318 -14.04 -1.15 -9.23
CA PRO A 318 -13.05 -0.25 -8.64
C PRO A 318 -12.62 -0.73 -7.25
N TYR A 319 -11.33 -0.58 -6.91
CA TYR A 319 -10.78 -1.00 -5.62
C TYR A 319 -11.63 -0.51 -4.44
N HIS A 320 -12.02 0.77 -4.41
CA HIS A 320 -12.82 1.33 -3.32
C HIS A 320 -14.17 0.63 -3.13
N THR A 321 -14.80 0.18 -4.22
CA THR A 321 -16.07 -0.56 -4.18
C THR A 321 -15.87 -1.95 -3.56
N ILE A 322 -14.76 -2.62 -3.88
CA ILE A 322 -14.41 -3.92 -3.32
C ILE A 322 -14.04 -3.77 -1.83
N ASP A 323 -13.14 -2.83 -1.51
CA ASP A 323 -12.67 -2.55 -0.15
C ASP A 323 -13.83 -2.27 0.81
N GLU A 324 -14.76 -1.38 0.43
CA GLU A 324 -15.96 -1.09 1.23
C GLU A 324 -16.82 -2.36 1.44
N PHE A 325 -17.01 -3.16 0.38
CA PHE A 325 -17.78 -4.40 0.48
C PHE A 325 -17.13 -5.44 1.38
N LEU A 326 -15.81 -5.63 1.28
CA LEU A 326 -15.07 -6.55 2.15
C LEU A 326 -15.14 -6.09 3.61
N GLN A 327 -14.98 -4.80 3.90
CA GLN A 327 -15.09 -4.27 5.28
C GLN A 327 -16.47 -4.54 5.90
N HIS A 328 -17.55 -4.27 5.15
CA HIS A 328 -18.91 -4.60 5.62
C HIS A 328 -19.08 -6.11 5.84
N THR A 329 -18.52 -6.92 4.94
CA THR A 329 -18.59 -8.38 5.03
C THR A 329 -17.82 -8.92 6.25
N THR A 330 -16.61 -8.41 6.52
CA THR A 330 -15.83 -8.77 7.71
C THR A 330 -16.61 -8.46 8.99
N ALA A 331 -17.14 -7.24 9.11
CA ALA A 331 -17.89 -6.83 10.29
C ALA A 331 -19.17 -7.66 10.49
N ALA A 332 -19.92 -7.93 9.43
CA ALA A 332 -21.13 -8.75 9.49
C ALA A 332 -20.81 -10.20 9.88
N ARG A 333 -19.77 -10.81 9.30
CA ARG A 333 -19.37 -12.19 9.57
C ARG A 333 -18.93 -12.38 11.02
N LEU A 334 -18.04 -11.52 11.53
CA LEU A 334 -17.54 -11.63 12.90
C LEU A 334 -18.65 -11.39 13.93
N ARG A 335 -19.55 -10.42 13.70
CA ARG A 335 -20.72 -10.22 14.56
C ARG A 335 -21.70 -11.39 14.48
N SER A 336 -21.87 -12.02 13.32
CA SER A 336 -22.70 -13.22 13.19
C SER A 336 -22.11 -14.41 13.94
N LEU A 337 -20.77 -14.56 13.97
CA LEU A 337 -20.10 -15.56 14.81
C LEU A 337 -20.34 -15.30 16.29
N TRP A 338 -20.31 -14.05 16.75
CA TRP A 338 -20.68 -13.69 18.12
C TRP A 338 -22.13 -14.03 18.45
N ILE A 339 -23.07 -13.68 17.57
CA ILE A 339 -24.49 -14.02 17.71
C ILE A 339 -24.65 -15.54 17.83
N HIS A 340 -23.99 -16.30 16.94
CA HIS A 340 -24.06 -17.76 16.92
C HIS A 340 -23.46 -18.38 18.19
N ALA A 341 -22.23 -18.01 18.56
CA ALA A 341 -21.52 -18.60 19.68
C ALA A 341 -22.17 -18.30 21.05
N THR A 342 -22.87 -17.17 21.16
CA THR A 342 -23.63 -16.79 22.36
C THR A 342 -25.08 -17.27 22.34
N ASN A 343 -25.52 -17.92 21.25
CA ASN A 343 -26.91 -18.29 21.00
C ASN A 343 -27.89 -17.09 21.16
N SER A 344 -27.43 -15.91 20.74
CA SER A 344 -28.22 -14.67 20.78
C SER A 344 -29.17 -14.61 19.58
N ASP A 345 -30.37 -14.08 19.78
CA ASP A 345 -31.31 -13.81 18.69
C ASP A 345 -31.09 -12.38 18.14
N GLY A 346 -29.97 -12.20 17.43
CA GLY A 346 -29.58 -10.91 16.85
C GLY A 346 -28.74 -10.00 17.75
N LEU A 347 -28.52 -8.77 17.29
CA LEU A 347 -27.57 -7.84 17.92
C LEU A 347 -28.04 -7.32 19.29
N GLU A 348 -29.35 -7.12 19.50
CA GLU A 348 -29.88 -6.63 20.78
C GLU A 348 -29.71 -7.68 21.89
N ALA A 349 -29.97 -8.95 21.57
CA ALA A 349 -29.72 -10.07 22.46
C ALA A 349 -28.22 -10.23 22.76
N LEU A 350 -27.35 -10.05 21.76
CA LEU A 350 -25.89 -10.08 21.96
C LEU A 350 -25.41 -8.95 22.89
N VAL A 351 -25.97 -7.74 22.75
CA VAL A 351 -25.67 -6.63 23.67
C VAL A 351 -26.13 -6.96 25.09
N THR A 352 -27.32 -7.54 25.23
CA THR A 352 -27.86 -7.97 26.53
C THR A 352 -26.97 -9.05 27.17
N TRP A 353 -26.53 -10.04 26.39
CA TRP A 353 -25.58 -11.05 26.81
C TRP A 353 -24.27 -10.39 27.28
N PHE A 354 -23.69 -9.50 26.48
CA PHE A 354 -22.44 -8.83 26.83
C PHE A 354 -22.56 -8.08 28.15
N GLU A 355 -23.66 -7.37 28.39
CA GLU A 355 -23.89 -6.63 29.63
C GLU A 355 -24.10 -7.54 30.85
N ALA A 356 -24.73 -8.71 30.67
CA ALA A 356 -24.88 -9.72 31.72
C ALA A 356 -23.59 -10.51 32.01
N SER A 357 -22.71 -10.68 31.03
CA SER A 357 -21.46 -11.46 31.14
C SER A 357 -20.35 -10.74 31.91
N THR A 358 -19.41 -11.51 32.45
CA THR A 358 -18.16 -10.97 33.00
C THR A 358 -17.11 -10.74 31.91
N PRO A 359 -16.07 -9.90 32.13
CA PRO A 359 -14.96 -9.77 31.19
C PRO A 359 -14.27 -11.10 30.85
N GLN A 360 -14.22 -12.03 31.82
CA GLN A 360 -13.67 -13.37 31.64
C GLN A 360 -14.51 -14.20 30.68
N ASP A 361 -15.85 -14.14 30.80
CA ASP A 361 -16.76 -14.83 29.89
C ASP A 361 -16.60 -14.31 28.46
N VAL A 362 -16.49 -12.98 28.29
CA VAL A 362 -16.26 -12.37 26.98
C VAL A 362 -14.93 -12.82 26.38
N LYS A 363 -13.85 -12.84 27.17
CA LYS A 363 -12.55 -13.33 26.72
C LYS A 363 -12.63 -14.80 26.30
N ALA A 364 -13.19 -15.66 27.15
CA ALA A 364 -13.33 -17.09 26.88
C ALA A 364 -14.19 -17.35 25.63
N MET A 365 -15.25 -16.57 25.42
CA MET A 365 -16.08 -16.65 24.22
C MET A 365 -15.32 -16.21 22.96
N THR A 366 -14.47 -15.18 23.06
CA THR A 366 -13.61 -14.76 21.95
C THR A 366 -12.66 -15.88 21.54
N GLU A 367 -12.02 -16.54 22.51
CA GLU A 367 -11.13 -17.68 22.29
C GLU A 367 -11.90 -18.88 21.71
N ASN A 368 -13.12 -19.15 22.18
CA ASN A 368 -13.98 -20.19 21.64
C ASN A 368 -14.32 -19.95 20.16
N ILE A 369 -14.68 -18.71 19.79
CA ILE A 369 -14.94 -18.33 18.40
C ILE A 369 -13.70 -18.57 17.54
N TYR A 370 -12.53 -18.15 18.00
CA TYR A 370 -11.27 -18.39 17.29
C TYR A 370 -11.03 -19.89 17.07
N ASP A 371 -11.10 -20.69 18.12
CA ASP A 371 -10.77 -22.11 18.09
C ASP A 371 -11.66 -22.91 17.15
N HIS A 372 -12.96 -22.59 17.06
CA HIS A 372 -13.95 -23.38 16.32
C HIS A 372 -14.31 -22.85 14.93
N TRP A 373 -14.09 -21.56 14.66
CA TRP A 373 -14.60 -20.92 13.43
C TRP A 373 -13.56 -20.12 12.64
N ILE A 374 -12.33 -19.98 13.14
CA ILE A 374 -11.30 -19.15 12.48
C ILE A 374 -9.93 -19.84 12.44
N SER A 375 -9.59 -20.67 13.43
CA SER A 375 -8.27 -21.30 13.53
C SER A 375 -7.98 -22.28 12.39
N GLU A 376 -6.69 -22.53 12.12
CA GLU A 376 -6.28 -23.56 11.15
C GLU A 376 -6.82 -24.95 11.53
N ARG A 377 -6.87 -25.24 12.84
CA ARG A 377 -7.45 -26.49 13.35
C ARG A 377 -8.93 -26.63 13.00
N ALA A 378 -9.70 -25.53 13.06
CA ALA A 378 -11.10 -25.53 12.65
C ALA A 378 -11.24 -25.82 11.14
N LEU A 379 -10.37 -25.21 10.32
CA LEU A 379 -10.33 -25.46 8.89
C LEU A 379 -10.00 -26.93 8.58
N GLU A 380 -8.94 -27.47 9.18
CA GLU A 380 -8.55 -28.88 9.04
C GLU A 380 -9.68 -29.83 9.45
N ALA A 381 -10.37 -29.53 10.55
CA ALA A 381 -11.49 -30.32 11.03
C ALA A 381 -12.67 -30.31 10.05
N ALA A 382 -13.03 -29.13 9.51
CA ALA A 382 -14.09 -29.00 8.51
C ALA A 382 -13.75 -29.77 7.22
N VAL A 383 -12.51 -29.64 6.73
CA VAL A 383 -12.03 -30.37 5.55
C VAL A 383 -12.07 -31.88 5.78
N LYS A 384 -11.60 -32.34 6.94
CA LYS A 384 -11.61 -33.77 7.30
C LYS A 384 -13.02 -34.36 7.40
N GLN A 385 -13.99 -33.54 7.80
CA GLN A 385 -15.41 -33.92 7.86
C GLN A 385 -16.12 -33.84 6.50
N GLY A 386 -15.46 -33.30 5.47
CA GLY A 386 -16.07 -33.07 4.16
C GLY A 386 -17.05 -31.89 4.12
N ASP A 387 -17.05 -31.03 5.14
CA ASP A 387 -17.87 -29.81 5.14
C ASP A 387 -17.16 -28.69 4.39
N HIS A 388 -17.26 -28.73 3.06
CA HIS A 388 -16.67 -27.75 2.18
C HIS A 388 -17.26 -26.35 2.34
N ASN A 389 -18.52 -26.22 2.78
CA ASN A 389 -19.13 -24.91 3.00
C ASN A 389 -18.55 -24.23 4.23
N LEU A 390 -18.40 -24.98 5.33
CA LEU A 390 -17.74 -24.49 6.52
C LEU A 390 -16.28 -24.16 6.24
N ALA A 391 -15.54 -25.05 5.58
CA ALA A 391 -14.15 -24.82 5.21
C ALA A 391 -13.99 -23.51 4.42
N ASN A 392 -14.81 -23.30 3.37
CA ASN A 392 -14.78 -22.06 2.59
C ASN A 392 -15.13 -20.82 3.43
N SER A 393 -16.07 -20.92 4.37
CA SER A 393 -16.44 -19.80 5.23
C SER A 393 -15.34 -19.44 6.23
N ILE A 394 -14.62 -20.44 6.75
CA ILE A 394 -13.44 -20.24 7.62
C ILE A 394 -12.33 -19.55 6.83
N THR A 395 -11.97 -20.08 5.66
CA THR A 395 -10.93 -19.49 4.80
C THR A 395 -11.24 -18.05 4.41
N LEU A 396 -12.48 -17.76 3.97
CA LEU A 396 -12.88 -16.39 3.68
C LEU A 396 -12.75 -15.47 4.90
N THR A 397 -13.12 -15.96 6.09
CA THR A 397 -13.03 -15.16 7.32
C THR A 397 -11.57 -14.88 7.70
N GLN A 398 -10.67 -15.85 7.56
CA GLN A 398 -9.23 -15.68 7.76
C GLN A 398 -8.65 -14.63 6.80
N ASP A 399 -8.97 -14.72 5.51
CA ASP A 399 -8.50 -13.80 4.48
C ASP A 399 -9.01 -12.36 4.71
N LEU A 400 -10.29 -12.23 5.09
CA LEU A 400 -10.88 -10.94 5.44
C LEU A 400 -10.22 -10.29 6.67
N LEU A 401 -9.84 -11.10 7.66
CA LEU A 401 -9.08 -10.65 8.83
C LEU A 401 -7.65 -10.26 8.47
N LEU A 402 -7.00 -10.98 7.55
CA LEU A 402 -5.68 -10.63 7.02
C LEU A 402 -5.69 -9.25 6.34
N HIS A 403 -6.68 -8.99 5.49
CA HIS A 403 -6.87 -7.67 4.87
C HIS A 403 -7.19 -6.58 5.90
N HIS A 404 -8.06 -6.87 6.87
CA HIS A 404 -8.39 -5.93 7.94
C HIS A 404 -7.15 -5.51 8.74
N GLU A 405 -6.33 -6.46 9.17
CA GLU A 405 -5.12 -6.18 9.97
C GLU A 405 -4.11 -5.33 9.18
N LEU A 406 -3.89 -5.64 7.89
CA LEU A 406 -2.95 -4.88 7.07
C LEU A 406 -3.39 -3.43 6.94
N ARG A 407 -4.68 -3.25 6.65
CA ARG A 407 -5.28 -1.92 6.51
C ARG A 407 -5.25 -1.14 7.83
N ASP A 408 -5.59 -1.78 8.95
CA ASP A 408 -5.57 -1.13 10.26
C ASP A 408 -4.15 -0.68 10.63
N ALA A 409 -3.17 -1.57 10.45
CA ALA A 409 -1.76 -1.26 10.69
C ALA A 409 -1.28 -0.08 9.81
N MET A 410 -1.66 -0.05 8.53
CA MET A 410 -1.35 1.05 7.62
C MET A 410 -2.00 2.37 8.05
N HIS A 411 -3.27 2.36 8.43
CA HIS A 411 -4.01 3.57 8.85
C HIS A 411 -3.47 4.14 10.17
N HIS A 412 -3.08 3.28 11.10
CA HIS A 412 -2.54 3.70 12.39
C HIS A 412 -1.02 3.89 12.39
N GLY A 413 -0.34 3.56 11.29
CA GLY A 413 1.11 3.65 11.16
C GLY A 413 1.86 2.66 12.04
N ASP A 414 1.29 1.49 12.33
CA ASP A 414 1.97 0.38 13.01
C ASP A 414 2.85 -0.38 12.02
N VAL A 415 4.01 0.20 11.70
CA VAL A 415 4.95 -0.37 10.73
C VAL A 415 5.54 -1.70 11.19
N GLY A 416 5.60 -1.95 12.50
CA GLY A 416 6.03 -3.24 13.04
C GLY A 416 5.02 -4.33 12.68
N GLN A 417 3.72 -4.05 12.87
CA GLN A 417 2.67 -4.98 12.46
C GLN A 417 2.66 -5.21 10.95
N MET A 418 2.86 -4.16 10.15
CA MET A 418 2.98 -4.31 8.69
C MET A 418 4.13 -5.25 8.30
N GLN A 419 5.30 -5.12 8.95
CA GLN A 419 6.45 -6.00 8.73
C GLN A 419 6.17 -7.43 9.19
N ASP A 420 5.56 -7.61 10.36
CA ASP A 420 5.19 -8.92 10.91
C ASP A 420 4.26 -9.71 9.99
N MET A 421 3.47 -9.02 9.16
CA MET A 421 2.55 -9.64 8.21
C MET A 421 3.19 -10.08 6.89
N LEU A 422 4.41 -9.61 6.55
CA LEU A 422 5.07 -9.93 5.28
C LEU A 422 5.17 -11.46 5.00
N PRO A 423 5.52 -12.32 5.97
CA PRO A 423 5.60 -13.77 5.75
C PRO A 423 4.23 -14.37 5.39
N THR A 424 3.17 -14.00 6.11
CA THR A 424 1.80 -14.47 5.84
C THR A 424 1.30 -13.96 4.49
N LEU A 425 1.57 -12.69 4.16
CA LEU A 425 1.22 -12.11 2.86
C LEU A 425 1.97 -12.81 1.71
N LEU A 426 3.24 -13.17 1.90
CA LEU A 426 4.02 -13.92 0.91
C LEU A 426 3.35 -15.28 0.62
N VAL A 427 3.00 -16.04 1.66
CA VAL A 427 2.32 -17.33 1.52
C VAL A 427 0.95 -17.15 0.85
N PHE A 428 0.18 -16.14 1.26
CA PHE A 428 -1.11 -15.82 0.65
C PHE A 428 -0.96 -15.53 -0.84
N PHE A 429 -0.09 -14.61 -1.26
CA PHE A 429 0.05 -14.26 -2.67
C PHE A 429 0.64 -15.39 -3.51
N ALA A 430 1.49 -16.25 -2.92
CA ALA A 430 1.97 -17.46 -3.57
C ALA A 430 0.82 -18.45 -3.85
N GLY A 431 -0.04 -18.70 -2.86
CA GLY A 431 -1.23 -19.56 -2.99
C GLY A 431 -2.30 -18.98 -3.92
N ALA A 432 -2.50 -17.66 -3.88
CA ALA A 432 -3.45 -16.93 -4.71
C ALA A 432 -3.03 -16.81 -6.19
N GLY A 433 -1.88 -17.36 -6.59
CA GLY A 433 -1.37 -17.29 -7.96
C GLY A 433 -0.83 -15.91 -8.37
N SER A 434 -0.68 -14.98 -7.43
CA SER A 434 -0.22 -13.61 -7.64
C SER A 434 1.30 -13.52 -7.59
N LYS A 435 1.95 -14.20 -8.54
CA LYS A 435 3.41 -14.44 -8.56
C LYS A 435 4.27 -13.17 -8.51
N ASN A 436 3.77 -12.05 -9.05
CA ASN A 436 4.52 -10.79 -9.03
C ASN A 436 4.65 -10.24 -7.60
N TYR A 437 3.54 -10.21 -6.85
CA TYR A 437 3.53 -9.78 -5.46
C TYR A 437 4.26 -10.76 -4.54
N ALA A 438 4.09 -12.07 -4.76
CA ALA A 438 4.85 -13.08 -4.03
C ALA A 438 6.38 -12.90 -4.25
N ARG A 439 6.81 -12.66 -5.48
CA ARG A 439 8.24 -12.39 -5.77
C ARG A 439 8.72 -11.12 -5.07
N GLU A 440 7.97 -10.04 -5.15
CA GLU A 440 8.34 -8.77 -4.51
C GLU A 440 8.49 -8.95 -2.99
N LEU A 441 7.53 -9.59 -2.33
CA LEU A 441 7.60 -9.86 -0.89
C LEU A 441 8.78 -10.77 -0.53
N ALA A 442 9.12 -11.74 -1.39
CA ALA A 442 10.31 -12.57 -1.20
C ALA A 442 11.61 -11.75 -1.33
N GLU A 443 11.70 -10.83 -2.29
CA GLU A 443 12.86 -9.92 -2.43
C GLU A 443 12.97 -8.99 -1.22
N VAL A 444 11.84 -8.46 -0.71
CA VAL A 444 11.80 -7.64 0.51
C VAL A 444 12.28 -8.43 1.73
N LEU A 445 11.79 -9.65 1.94
CA LEU A 445 12.19 -10.49 3.06
C LEU A 445 13.66 -10.93 2.94
N LEU A 446 14.12 -11.31 1.75
CA LEU A 446 15.54 -11.62 1.49
C LEU A 446 16.40 -10.43 1.91
N TRP A 447 16.00 -9.23 1.48
CA TRP A 447 16.72 -8.01 1.81
C TRP A 447 16.70 -7.73 3.31
N GLN A 448 15.55 -7.72 3.97
CA GLN A 448 15.42 -7.41 5.40
C GLN A 448 16.20 -8.39 6.29
N ILE A 449 16.15 -9.69 5.99
CA ILE A 449 16.74 -10.72 6.83
C ILE A 449 18.26 -10.80 6.60
N TYR A 450 18.71 -10.66 5.36
CA TYR A 450 20.06 -11.05 4.97
C TYR A 450 20.90 -9.99 4.26
N GLU A 451 20.30 -9.08 3.50
CA GLU A 451 21.05 -8.17 2.61
C GLU A 451 21.04 -6.71 3.05
N ALA A 452 20.18 -6.30 3.95
CA ALA A 452 20.17 -4.97 4.49
C ALA A 452 21.38 -4.80 5.43
N PRO A 453 22.10 -3.66 5.40
CA PRO A 453 23.08 -3.39 6.43
C PRO A 453 22.40 -3.23 7.78
N LYS A 454 23.23 -3.42 8.81
CA LYS A 454 22.80 -3.36 10.19
C LYS A 454 22.08 -2.03 10.51
N GLY A 455 20.82 -2.15 10.91
CA GLY A 455 19.99 -1.01 11.33
C GLY A 455 19.28 -0.27 10.20
N VAL A 456 19.33 -0.76 8.96
CA VAL A 456 18.61 -0.17 7.82
C VAL A 456 17.32 -0.91 7.45
N ALA A 457 17.24 -2.21 7.77
CA ALA A 457 16.10 -3.10 7.47
C ALA A 457 14.77 -2.66 8.09
#